data_AF-A0A1V6KJU1-F1
#
_entry.id   AF-A0A1V6KJU1-F1
#
_cell.length_a   1.000
_cell.length_b   1.000
_cell.length_c   1.000
_cell.angle_alpha   90.00
_cell.angle_beta   90.00
_cell.angle_gamma   90.00
#
_symmetry.space_group_name_H-M   'P 1'
#
loop_
_entity.id
_entity.type
_entity.pdbx_description
1 polymer ?
#
loop_
_entity_poly.entity_id
_entity_poly.type
_entity_poly.pdbx_seq_one_letter_code
_entity_poly.pdbx_strand_id
1 'polypeptide(L)'
;MTALLVGIGLIVLAVLMVIPGILGWWSDVLAFLRGALPVIAFLIGALAVFIGIADIKDKIEEKKEEEKEKAEEKNKSENSEN
;
A
#
# COMPACT_ATOMS: atom_id res chain seq x y z
N MET A 1 -7.01 -21.55 26.15
CA MET A 1 -8.03 -22.16 25.24
C MET A 1 -9.28 -21.29 25.12
N THR A 2 -9.85 -20.81 26.22
CA THR A 2 -11.07 -19.99 26.25
C THR A 2 -10.98 -18.71 25.44
N ALA A 3 -9.88 -17.96 25.53
CA ALA A 3 -9.71 -16.70 24.76
C ALA A 3 -9.67 -16.90 23.24
N LEU A 4 -9.02 -17.96 22.75
CA LEU A 4 -9.01 -18.30 21.32
C LEU A 4 -10.40 -18.73 20.83
N LEU A 5 -11.12 -19.50 21.64
CA LEU A 5 -12.47 -19.96 21.30
C LEU A 5 -13.49 -18.80 21.29
N VAL A 6 -13.36 -17.86 22.24
CA VAL A 6 -14.14 -16.62 22.27
C VAL A 6 -13.79 -15.72 21.10
N GLY A 7 -12.50 -15.58 20.78
CA GLY A 7 -12.04 -14.80 19.63
C GLY A 7 -12.60 -15.33 18.30
N ILE A 8 -12.53 -16.65 18.09
CA ILE A 8 -13.10 -17.31 16.91
C ILE A 8 -14.62 -17.17 16.89
N GLY A 9 -15.30 -17.32 18.03
CA GLY A 9 -16.74 -17.13 18.15
C GLY A 9 -17.18 -15.70 17.78
N LEU A 10 -16.43 -14.69 18.21
CA LEU A 10 -16.68 -13.29 17.86
C LEU A 10 -16.42 -13.01 16.38
N ILE A 11 -15.40 -13.63 15.77
CA ILE A 11 -15.14 -13.50 14.32
C ILE A 11 -16.28 -14.11 13.52
N VAL A 12 -16.72 -15.32 13.87
CA VAL A 12 -17.84 -15.99 13.19
C VAL A 12 -19.12 -15.16 13.35
N LEU A 13 -19.37 -14.62 14.54
CA LEU A 13 -20.51 -13.76 14.79
C LEU A 13 -20.40 -12.47 13.96
N ALA A 14 -19.24 -11.82 13.92
CA ALA A 14 -19.01 -10.63 13.09
C ALA A 14 -19.24 -10.90 11.60
N VAL A 15 -18.80 -12.05 11.09
CA VAL A 15 -19.03 -12.47 9.70
C VAL A 15 -20.52 -12.74 9.44
N LEU A 16 -21.20 -13.46 10.32
CA LEU A 16 -22.64 -13.71 10.20
C LEU A 16 -23.46 -12.42 10.26
N MET A 17 -23.02 -11.48 11.10
CA MET A 17 -23.59 -10.15 11.18
C MET A 17 -23.38 -9.41 9.84
N VAL A 18 -22.21 -9.48 9.23
CA VAL A 18 -21.93 -8.88 7.91
C VAL A 18 -22.71 -9.54 6.76
N ILE A 19 -23.34 -10.72 6.89
CA ILE A 19 -24.06 -11.32 5.75
C ILE A 19 -25.44 -10.65 5.52
N PRO A 20 -25.75 -10.18 4.29
CA PRO A 20 -27.06 -9.60 3.98
C PRO A 20 -28.14 -10.68 4.03
N GLY A 21 -29.07 -10.56 4.98
CA GLY A 21 -30.30 -11.39 5.00
C GLY A 21 -30.88 -11.72 6.37
N ILE A 22 -30.11 -11.64 7.46
CA ILE A 22 -30.57 -12.18 8.76
C ILE A 22 -31.08 -11.07 9.72
N LEU A 23 -30.53 -9.85 9.67
CA LEU A 23 -30.81 -8.79 10.66
C LEU A 23 -31.20 -7.42 10.06
N GLY A 24 -31.26 -7.26 8.73
CA GLY A 24 -31.64 -6.00 8.07
C GLY A 24 -30.65 -4.82 8.24
N TRP A 25 -29.69 -4.93 9.14
CA TRP A 25 -28.68 -3.90 9.48
C TRP A 25 -27.53 -3.74 8.47
N TRP A 26 -27.57 -4.45 7.33
CA TRP A 26 -26.55 -4.38 6.27
C TRP A 26 -26.41 -2.96 5.72
N SER A 27 -27.52 -2.20 5.70
CA SER A 27 -27.53 -0.79 5.32
C SER A 27 -26.71 0.07 6.29
N ASP A 28 -26.77 -0.17 7.60
CA ASP A 28 -26.00 0.57 8.61
C ASP A 28 -24.50 0.24 8.53
N VAL A 29 -24.17 -1.04 8.27
CA VAL A 29 -22.78 -1.47 8.03
C VAL A 29 -22.23 -0.81 6.77
N LEU A 30 -23.00 -0.76 5.67
CA LEU A 30 -22.60 -0.04 4.46
C LEU A 30 -22.46 1.46 4.72
N ALA A 31 -23.36 2.08 5.49
CA ALA A 31 -23.26 3.50 5.82
C ALA A 31 -22.00 3.81 6.65
N PHE A 32 -21.69 2.97 7.64
CA PHE A 32 -20.46 3.07 8.42
C PHE A 32 -19.21 2.87 7.54
N LEU A 33 -19.20 1.81 6.72
CA LEU A 33 -18.09 1.54 5.82
C LEU A 33 -17.90 2.67 4.81
N ARG A 34 -18.98 3.23 4.28
CA ARG A 34 -18.95 4.36 3.32
C ARG A 34 -18.51 5.67 3.98
N GLY A 35 -18.71 5.83 5.29
CA GLY A 35 -18.15 6.94 6.08
C GLY A 35 -16.69 6.71 6.49
N ALA A 36 -16.29 5.47 6.79
CA ALA A 36 -14.94 5.11 7.17
C ALA A 36 -13.97 5.04 5.97
N LEU A 37 -14.46 4.59 4.80
CA LEU A 37 -13.69 4.50 3.56
C LEU A 37 -12.98 5.81 3.19
N PRO A 38 -13.66 6.97 3.11
CA PRO A 38 -13.00 8.22 2.71
C PRO A 38 -11.94 8.66 3.71
N VAL A 39 -12.14 8.43 5.01
CA VAL A 39 -11.14 8.78 6.04
C VAL A 39 -9.89 7.90 5.89
N ILE A 40 -10.07 6.59 5.78
CA ILE A 40 -8.96 5.64 5.61
C ILE A 40 -8.26 5.86 4.27
N ALA A 41 -9.03 6.08 3.19
CA ALA A 41 -8.49 6.35 1.85
C ALA A 41 -7.72 7.67 1.82
N PHE A 42 -8.16 8.70 2.53
CA PHE A 42 -7.42 9.95 2.64
C PHE A 42 -6.12 9.77 3.42
N LEU A 43 -6.15 9.07 4.56
CA LEU A 43 -4.95 8.82 5.36
C LEU A 43 -3.92 7.97 4.61
N ILE A 44 -4.33 6.83 4.06
CA ILE A 44 -3.44 5.95 3.30
C ILE A 44 -3.01 6.61 1.98
N GLY A 45 -3.92 7.32 1.31
CA GLY A 45 -3.64 8.03 0.07
C GLY A 45 -2.62 9.16 0.26
N ALA A 46 -2.74 9.94 1.33
CA ALA A 46 -1.74 10.96 1.66
C ALA A 46 -0.36 10.32 1.90
N LEU A 47 -0.29 9.26 2.71
CA LEU A 47 0.95 8.52 2.96
C LEU A 47 1.55 7.95 1.67
N ALA A 48 0.73 7.37 0.79
CA ALA A 48 1.16 6.80 -0.48
C ALA A 48 1.73 7.88 -1.42
N VAL A 49 1.18 9.09 -1.43
CA VAL A 49 1.72 10.21 -2.22
C VAL A 49 3.10 10.61 -1.71
N PHE A 50 3.31 10.72 -0.40
CA PHE A 50 4.62 11.06 0.16
C PHE A 50 5.68 9.99 -0.16
N ILE A 51 5.34 8.71 0.02
CA ILE A 51 6.23 7.59 -0.29
C ILE A 51 6.50 7.52 -1.79
N GLY A 52 5.47 7.63 -2.63
CA GLY A 52 5.63 7.56 -4.09
C GLY A 52 6.47 8.69 -4.65
N ILE A 53 6.36 9.91 -4.10
CA ILE A 53 7.18 11.05 -4.52
C ILE A 53 8.67 10.85 -4.15
N ALA A 54 8.95 10.24 -2.99
CA ALA A 54 10.32 9.91 -2.58
C ALA A 54 10.89 8.78 -3.44
N ASP A 55 10.13 7.70 -3.61
CA ASP A 55 10.51 6.52 -4.41
C ASP A 55 10.80 6.90 -5.87
N ILE A 56 9.97 7.76 -6.49
CA ILE A 56 10.20 8.24 -7.87
C ILE A 56 11.49 9.08 -7.96
N LYS A 57 11.78 9.92 -6.96
CA LYS A 57 13.00 10.74 -6.97
C LYS A 57 14.24 9.87 -6.85
N ASP A 58 14.26 8.96 -5.89
CA ASP A 58 15.37 8.03 -5.67
C ASP A 58 15.63 7.20 -6.94
N LYS A 59 14.56 6.71 -7.59
CA LYS A 59 14.65 5.91 -8.81
C LYS A 59 15.12 6.68 -10.05
N ILE A 60 14.89 7.99 -10.11
CA ILE A 60 15.42 8.87 -11.17
C ILE A 60 16.90 9.17 -10.92
N GLU A 61 17.27 9.38 -9.67
CA GLU A 61 18.64 9.69 -9.26
C GLU A 61 19.56 8.47 -9.45
N GLU A 62 19.10 7.28 -9.05
CA GLU A 62 19.77 5.99 -9.29
C GLU A 62 20.00 5.75 -10.80
N LYS A 63 18.97 5.97 -11.63
CA LYS A 63 19.10 5.83 -13.10
C LYS A 63 20.12 6.80 -13.69
N LYS A 64 20.19 8.02 -13.15
CA LYS A 64 21.11 9.04 -13.63
C LYS A 64 22.55 8.76 -13.20
N GLU A 65 22.77 8.17 -12.04
CA GLU A 65 24.08 7.67 -11.63
C GLU A 65 24.52 6.47 -12.46
N GLU A 66 23.64 5.48 -12.70
CA GLU A 66 23.95 4.33 -13.56
C GLU A 66 24.33 4.74 -14.99
N GLU A 67 23.65 5.75 -15.55
CA GLU A 67 23.97 6.27 -16.89
C GLU A 67 25.30 7.02 -16.94
N LYS A 68 25.67 7.71 -15.85
CA LYS A 68 26.96 8.40 -15.74
C LYS A 68 28.12 7.43 -15.57
N GLU A 69 27.98 6.42 -14.73
CA GLU A 69 29.01 5.37 -14.57
C GLU A 69 29.24 4.65 -15.89
N LYS A 70 28.18 4.27 -16.62
CA LYS A 70 28.32 3.65 -17.94
C LYS A 70 28.98 4.56 -18.98
N ALA A 71 28.72 5.87 -18.94
CA ALA A 71 29.34 6.82 -19.86
C ALA A 71 30.82 7.07 -19.55
N GLU A 72 31.20 7.13 -18.26
CA GLU A 72 32.58 7.27 -17.82
C GLU A 72 33.40 6.01 -18.06
N GLU A 73 32.82 4.82 -17.85
CA GLU A 73 33.49 3.55 -18.12
C GLU A 73 33.77 3.37 -19.62
N LYS A 74 32.83 3.78 -20.48
CA LYS A 74 33.01 3.79 -21.94
C LYS A 74 34.11 4.75 -22.41
N ASN A 75 34.15 5.96 -21.85
CA ASN A 75 35.19 6.94 -22.17
C ASN A 75 36.59 6.46 -21.72
N LYS A 76 36.66 5.76 -20.59
CA LYS A 76 37.91 5.24 -20.04
C LYS A 76 38.45 4.04 -20.82
N SER A 77 37.59 3.19 -21.37
CA SER A 77 38.01 2.12 -22.29
C SER A 77 38.49 2.66 -23.64
N GLU A 78 37.81 3.67 -24.20
CA GLU A 78 38.16 4.25 -25.50
C GLU A 78 39.49 5.02 -25.48
N ASN A 79 39.86 5.63 -24.36
CA ASN A 79 41.14 6.33 -24.19
C ASN A 79 42.31 5.40 -23.76
N SER A 80 42.05 4.13 -23.47
CA SER A 80 43.08 3.12 -23.15
C SER A 80 43.54 2.30 -24.36
N GLU A 81 42.82 2.38 -25.48
CA GLU A 81 43.08 1.62 -26.72
C GLU A 81 43.76 2.44 -27.82
N ASN A 82 44.09 3.71 -27.57
CA ASN A 82 44.70 4.65 -28.54
C ASN A 82 46.11 5.09 -28.13
#